data_AF-A0A1Q4G7Y4-F1
#
_entry.id   AF-A0A1Q4G7Y4-F1
#
_cell.length_a   1.000
_cell.length_b   1.000
_cell.length_c   1.000
_cell.angle_alpha   90.00
_cell.angle_beta   90.00
_cell.angle_gamma   90.00
#
_symmetry.space_group_name_H-M   'P 1'
#
loop_
_entity.id
_entity.type
_entity.pdbx_description
1 polymer ?
#
loop_
_entity_poly.entity_id
_entity_poly.type
_entity_poly.pdbx_seq_one_letter_code
_entity_poly.pdbx_strand_id
1 'polypeptide(L)'
;MEKDNNEGISIIKGSGMLHVNWGDEKNGSVLFFQGETILLGMYNVPFALYTTAKFDKNTLPNEHVKNLDLLERLFLTGDYSSRRVKENSPYEIPLWINDLENLSLLYLDHFDLIGLTNLRIQNLKTLVLKNAHVIDIPNLLIELLTFKNLSHIAYDESCIPLIHQFRKHHIGVITFELLDNSR
;
A
#
# COMPACT_ATOMS: atom_id res chain seq x y z
N MET A 1 -38.52 37.38 -15.83
CA MET A 1 -37.23 37.37 -15.11
C MET A 1 -36.93 35.93 -14.77
N GLU A 2 -36.24 35.25 -15.66
CA GLU A 2 -35.80 33.86 -15.48
C GLU A 2 -34.61 33.81 -14.52
N LYS A 3 -34.61 32.81 -13.64
CA LYS A 3 -33.51 32.48 -12.74
C LYS A 3 -32.62 31.47 -13.44
N ASP A 4 -31.40 31.88 -13.80
CA ASP A 4 -30.35 30.94 -14.20
C ASP A 4 -29.72 30.31 -12.96
N ASN A 5 -30.10 29.06 -12.71
CA ASN A 5 -29.36 28.12 -11.88
C ASN A 5 -28.21 27.56 -12.73
N ASN A 6 -27.00 28.10 -12.59
CA ASN A 6 -25.79 27.40 -13.02
C ASN A 6 -24.98 27.02 -11.79
N GLU A 7 -25.35 25.88 -11.23
CA GLU A 7 -24.46 25.06 -10.41
C GLU A 7 -23.18 24.82 -11.21
N GLY A 8 -22.04 25.16 -10.62
CA GLY A 8 -20.72 24.95 -11.21
C GLY A 8 -20.44 23.46 -11.35
N ILE A 9 -20.88 22.86 -12.44
CA ILE A 9 -20.44 21.53 -12.88
C ILE A 9 -19.01 21.72 -13.41
N SER A 10 -18.03 21.52 -12.55
CA SER A 10 -16.63 21.45 -12.97
C SER A 10 -16.40 20.09 -13.64
N ILE A 11 -16.72 20.02 -14.93
CA ILE A 11 -16.37 18.87 -15.78
C ILE A 11 -14.87 18.99 -16.09
N ILE A 12 -14.01 18.24 -15.40
CA ILE A 12 -12.65 18.01 -15.90
C ILE A 12 -12.74 17.02 -17.07
N LYS A 13 -13.04 17.55 -18.26
CA LYS A 13 -12.83 16.86 -19.53
C LYS A 13 -11.39 17.13 -19.95
N GLY A 14 -10.48 16.26 -19.52
CA GLY A 14 -9.10 16.27 -19.97
C GLY A 14 -8.51 14.89 -19.86
N SER A 15 -8.46 14.14 -20.96
CA SER A 15 -7.54 13.02 -21.13
C SER A 15 -6.12 13.59 -21.29
N GLY A 16 -5.60 14.20 -20.23
CA GLY A 16 -4.24 14.71 -20.18
C GLY A 16 -3.40 13.72 -19.40
N MET A 17 -2.42 13.11 -20.06
CA MET A 17 -1.39 12.33 -19.36
C MET A 17 -0.56 13.29 -18.50
N LEU A 18 -0.76 13.25 -17.18
CA LEU A 18 0.09 13.98 -16.26
C LEU A 18 1.39 13.19 -16.11
N HIS A 19 2.46 13.69 -16.73
CA HIS A 19 3.81 13.21 -16.46
C HIS A 19 4.24 13.73 -15.09
N VAL A 20 4.56 12.82 -14.18
CA VAL A 20 4.97 13.15 -12.83
C VAL A 20 6.36 12.57 -12.61
N ASN A 21 7.27 13.40 -12.10
CA ASN A 21 8.61 12.96 -11.73
C ASN A 21 8.55 12.37 -10.31
N TRP A 22 8.80 11.06 -10.18
CA TRP A 22 8.63 10.30 -8.94
C TRP A 22 9.93 10.13 -8.15
N GLY A 23 10.94 10.96 -8.40
CA GLY A 23 12.26 10.85 -7.76
C GLY A 23 13.24 10.05 -8.61
N ASP A 24 13.92 9.06 -8.02
CA ASP A 24 14.95 8.24 -8.69
C ASP A 24 14.38 7.43 -9.88
N GLU A 25 13.07 7.20 -9.90
CA GLU A 25 12.36 6.54 -10.99
C GLU A 25 12.01 7.56 -12.07
N LYS A 26 12.91 7.62 -13.06
CA LYS A 26 12.80 8.53 -14.19
C LYS A 26 11.55 8.21 -15.02
N ASN A 27 10.63 9.18 -15.06
CA ASN A 27 9.50 9.33 -15.99
C ASN A 27 8.37 8.31 -15.84
N GLY A 28 7.38 8.66 -15.01
CA GLY A 28 6.11 7.97 -14.91
C GLY A 28 4.93 8.83 -15.35
N SER A 29 3.76 8.19 -15.49
CA SER A 29 2.48 8.85 -15.76
C SER A 29 1.41 8.37 -14.79
N VAL A 30 0.51 9.27 -14.41
CA VAL A 30 -0.73 8.88 -13.73
C VAL A 30 -1.64 8.19 -14.75
N LEU A 31 -1.88 6.90 -14.59
CA LEU A 31 -2.79 6.12 -15.44
C LEU A 31 -4.24 6.25 -15.00
N PHE A 32 -4.47 6.34 -13.69
CA PHE A 32 -5.80 6.49 -13.12
C PHE A 32 -5.75 7.28 -11.81
N PHE A 33 -6.76 8.11 -11.60
CA PHE A 33 -6.94 8.87 -10.37
C PHE A 33 -8.42 9.00 -10.05
N GLN A 34 -8.86 8.44 -8.92
CA GLN A 34 -10.21 8.60 -8.41
C GLN A 34 -10.25 8.47 -6.89
N GLY A 35 -10.66 9.53 -6.20
CA GLY A 35 -10.76 9.56 -4.74
C GLY A 35 -9.40 9.30 -4.09
N GLU A 36 -9.30 8.22 -3.32
CA GLU A 36 -8.08 7.78 -2.61
C GLU A 36 -7.24 6.80 -3.44
N THR A 37 -7.65 6.52 -4.69
CA THR A 37 -6.96 5.58 -5.58
C THR A 37 -6.16 6.32 -6.64
N ILE A 38 -4.86 6.03 -6.70
CA ILE A 38 -3.94 6.53 -7.71
C ILE A 38 -3.18 5.35 -8.30
N LEU A 39 -3.35 5.12 -9.61
CA LEU A 39 -2.55 4.16 -10.36
C LEU A 39 -1.50 4.91 -11.17
N LEU A 40 -0.25 4.57 -10.89
CA LEU A 40 0.92 5.09 -11.54
C LEU A 40 1.48 4.03 -12.49
N GLY A 41 1.95 4.46 -13.66
CA GLY A 41 2.58 3.58 -14.62
C GLY A 41 3.83 4.15 -15.31
N MET A 42 4.71 3.24 -15.71
CA MET A 42 5.87 3.52 -16.55
C MET A 42 5.58 3.02 -17.96
N TYR A 43 5.79 3.88 -18.98
CA TYR A 43 5.47 3.53 -20.38
C TYR A 43 4.04 3.01 -20.58
N ASN A 44 3.07 3.59 -19.87
CA ASN A 44 1.65 3.20 -19.86
C ASN A 44 1.32 1.84 -19.24
N VAL A 45 2.28 1.21 -18.55
CA VAL A 45 2.09 -0.07 -17.85
C VAL A 45 1.95 0.19 -16.35
N PRO A 46 0.96 -0.42 -15.66
CA PRO A 46 0.82 -0.33 -14.20
C PRO A 46 2.12 -0.66 -13.48
N PHE A 47 2.49 0.18 -12.52
CA PHE A 47 3.75 0.06 -11.78
C PHE A 47 3.56 0.22 -10.28
N ALA A 48 2.85 1.27 -9.86
CA ALA A 48 2.57 1.54 -8.45
C ALA A 48 1.09 1.89 -8.23
N LEU A 49 0.49 1.34 -7.17
CA LEU A 49 -0.89 1.61 -6.78
C LEU A 49 -0.93 2.17 -5.37
N TYR A 50 -1.52 3.34 -5.23
CA TYR A 50 -1.87 3.96 -3.95
C TYR A 50 -3.36 3.81 -3.78
N THR A 51 -3.81 3.18 -2.70
CA THR A 51 -5.23 2.96 -2.46
C THR A 51 -5.51 2.60 -1.00
N THR A 52 -6.77 2.30 -0.69
CA THR A 52 -7.21 1.90 0.65
C THR A 52 -7.60 0.43 0.72
N ALA A 53 -7.72 -0.12 1.93
CA ALA A 53 -8.18 -1.50 2.14
C ALA A 53 -9.56 -1.80 1.52
N LYS A 54 -10.36 -0.77 1.20
CA LYS A 54 -11.68 -0.89 0.55
C LYS A 54 -11.62 -0.92 -0.97
N PHE A 55 -10.42 -0.86 -1.55
CA PHE A 55 -10.23 -0.86 -2.99
C PHE A 55 -10.91 -2.05 -3.66
N ASP A 56 -11.67 -1.75 -4.71
CA ASP A 56 -12.20 -2.74 -5.64
C ASP A 56 -11.53 -2.56 -7.00
N LYS A 57 -10.81 -3.60 -7.45
CA LYS A 57 -10.13 -3.60 -8.75
C LYS A 57 -11.06 -3.30 -9.93
N ASN A 58 -12.35 -3.62 -9.81
CA ASN A 58 -13.33 -3.35 -10.86
C ASN A 58 -13.65 -1.85 -11.04
N THR A 59 -13.15 -0.98 -10.15
CA THR A 59 -13.23 0.47 -10.32
C THR A 59 -12.20 1.01 -11.32
N LEU A 60 -11.18 0.22 -11.67
CA LEU A 60 -10.20 0.59 -12.68
C LEU A 60 -10.71 0.29 -14.10
N PRO A 61 -10.28 1.07 -15.11
CA PRO A 61 -10.46 0.71 -16.52
C PRO A 61 -9.95 -0.70 -16.83
N ASN A 62 -10.67 -1.42 -17.70
CA ASN A 62 -10.41 -2.83 -18.01
C ASN A 62 -8.97 -3.10 -18.47
N GLU A 63 -8.37 -2.17 -19.23
CA GLU A 63 -6.98 -2.26 -19.68
C GLU A 63 -5.97 -2.24 -18.53
N HIS A 64 -6.29 -1.59 -17.42
CA HIS A 64 -5.44 -1.54 -16.24
C HIS A 64 -5.64 -2.76 -15.34
N VAL A 65 -6.90 -3.22 -15.18
CA VAL A 65 -7.22 -4.44 -14.41
C VAL A 65 -6.45 -5.65 -14.93
N LYS A 66 -6.37 -5.81 -16.26
CA LYS A 66 -5.68 -6.93 -16.91
C LYS A 66 -4.16 -6.94 -16.73
N ASN A 67 -3.58 -5.81 -16.33
CA ASN A 67 -2.14 -5.63 -16.17
C ASN A 67 -1.77 -5.33 -14.71
N LEU A 68 -2.68 -5.54 -13.76
CA LEU A 68 -2.39 -5.33 -12.33
C LEU A 68 -1.37 -6.33 -11.78
N ASP A 69 -1.22 -7.50 -12.39
CA ASP A 69 -0.18 -8.49 -12.07
C ASP A 69 1.25 -7.94 -12.28
N LEU A 70 1.40 -6.90 -13.12
CA LEU A 70 2.67 -6.21 -13.37
C LEU A 70 3.03 -5.20 -12.27
N LEU A 71 2.14 -4.96 -11.31
CA LEU A 71 2.36 -4.00 -10.24
C LEU A 71 3.56 -4.41 -9.37
N GLU A 72 4.52 -3.52 -9.22
CA GLU A 72 5.71 -3.76 -8.38
C GLU A 72 5.57 -3.17 -6.98
N ARG A 73 4.72 -2.14 -6.82
CA ARG A 73 4.61 -1.38 -5.57
C ARG A 73 3.16 -1.14 -5.17
N LEU A 74 2.79 -1.54 -3.96
CA LEU A 74 1.46 -1.30 -3.40
C LEU A 74 1.58 -0.45 -2.13
N PHE A 75 0.87 0.67 -2.12
CA PHE A 75 0.71 1.55 -0.96
C PHE A 75 -0.73 1.47 -0.50
N LEU A 76 -0.94 0.74 0.58
CA LEU A 76 -2.25 0.47 1.14
C LEU A 76 -2.43 1.24 2.44
N THR A 77 -3.52 2.00 2.52
CA THR A 77 -3.91 2.71 3.74
C THR A 77 -5.17 2.08 4.33
N GLY A 78 -5.13 1.72 5.61
CA GLY A 78 -6.31 1.32 6.36
C GLY A 78 -7.20 2.53 6.66
N ASP A 79 -8.48 2.31 6.93
CA ASP A 79 -9.39 3.41 7.28
C ASP A 79 -9.40 3.61 8.82
N TYR A 80 -8.93 4.78 9.25
CA TYR A 80 -8.89 5.20 10.66
C TYR A 80 -10.15 5.97 11.08
N SER A 81 -11.32 5.61 10.55
CA SER A 81 -12.57 6.26 10.96
C SER A 81 -12.82 6.06 12.46
N SER A 82 -13.16 7.16 13.14
CA SER A 82 -13.44 7.20 14.59
C SER A 82 -14.57 6.25 15.04
N ARG A 83 -15.38 5.74 14.11
CA ARG A 83 -16.36 4.68 14.37
C ARG A 83 -15.68 3.33 14.64
N ARG A 84 -14.61 2.97 13.92
CA ARG A 84 -13.97 1.65 14.06
C ARG A 84 -13.09 1.52 15.29
N VAL A 85 -12.49 2.62 15.74
CA VAL A 85 -11.83 2.68 17.06
C VAL A 85 -12.79 2.27 18.18
N LYS A 86 -14.11 2.48 18.03
CA LYS A 86 -15.14 2.02 18.99
C LYS A 86 -15.55 0.57 18.80
N GLU A 87 -15.38 0.00 17.61
CA GLU A 87 -15.82 -1.36 17.28
C GLU A 87 -14.72 -2.41 17.41
N ASN A 88 -13.46 -2.01 17.68
CA ASN A 88 -12.30 -2.91 17.67
C ASN A 88 -12.28 -3.81 16.42
N SER A 89 -12.70 -3.27 15.26
CA SER A 89 -12.81 -4.03 14.01
C SER A 89 -11.60 -3.73 13.12
N PRO A 90 -10.52 -4.53 13.22
CA PRO A 90 -9.29 -4.29 12.48
C PRO A 90 -9.55 -4.29 10.97
N TYR A 91 -8.80 -3.48 10.24
CA TYR A 91 -8.70 -3.66 8.80
C TYR A 91 -7.79 -4.85 8.51
N GLU A 92 -8.38 -5.94 8.05
CA GLU A 92 -7.62 -7.05 7.49
C GLU A 92 -6.98 -6.61 6.17
N ILE A 93 -5.77 -7.12 5.93
CA ILE A 93 -5.09 -6.92 4.66
C ILE A 93 -5.87 -7.67 3.57
N PRO A 94 -6.32 -6.99 2.50
CA PRO A 94 -7.12 -7.62 1.46
C PRO A 94 -6.39 -8.77 0.74
N LEU A 95 -7.08 -9.90 0.53
CA LEU A 95 -6.49 -11.09 -0.08
C LEU A 95 -6.17 -10.95 -1.57
N TRP A 96 -6.78 -9.98 -2.26
CA TRP A 96 -6.52 -9.74 -3.70
C TRP A 96 -5.06 -9.35 -3.96
N ILE A 97 -4.32 -8.90 -2.95
CA ILE A 97 -2.89 -8.57 -3.04
C ILE A 97 -2.07 -9.81 -3.43
N ASN A 98 -2.58 -11.01 -3.13
CA ASN A 98 -1.94 -12.27 -3.53
C ASN A 98 -1.97 -12.51 -5.05
N ASP A 99 -2.82 -11.80 -5.79
CA ASP A 99 -2.87 -11.86 -7.26
C ASP A 99 -1.73 -11.01 -7.90
N LEU A 100 -1.00 -10.21 -7.11
CA LEU A 100 0.06 -9.33 -7.59
C LEU A 100 1.41 -10.05 -7.63
N GLU A 101 1.67 -10.78 -8.72
CA GLU A 101 2.85 -11.66 -8.82
C GLU A 101 4.19 -10.91 -8.75
N ASN A 102 4.25 -9.69 -9.29
CA ASN A 102 5.49 -8.90 -9.33
C ASN A 102 5.68 -7.96 -8.14
N LEU A 103 4.77 -8.00 -7.16
CA LEU A 103 4.80 -7.12 -6.01
C LEU A 103 6.10 -7.32 -5.21
N SER A 104 6.93 -6.28 -5.20
CA SER A 104 8.23 -6.27 -4.53
C SER A 104 8.29 -5.33 -3.33
N LEU A 105 7.41 -4.32 -3.31
CA LEU A 105 7.24 -3.39 -2.20
C LEU A 105 5.78 -3.37 -1.74
N LEU A 106 5.55 -3.70 -0.47
CA LEU A 106 4.27 -3.53 0.20
C LEU A 106 4.41 -2.49 1.30
N TYR A 107 3.63 -1.42 1.20
CA TYR A 107 3.53 -0.37 2.19
C TYR A 107 2.16 -0.44 2.87
N LEU A 108 2.16 -0.55 4.19
CA LEU A 108 0.96 -0.64 5.02
C LEU A 108 0.95 0.53 5.99
N ASP A 109 -0.07 1.38 5.90
CA ASP A 109 -0.30 2.48 6.82
C ASP A 109 -1.66 2.34 7.53
N HIS A 110 -1.68 2.50 8.85
CA HIS A 110 -2.88 2.36 9.69
C HIS A 110 -3.54 0.96 9.63
N PHE A 111 -2.75 -0.09 9.84
CA PHE A 111 -3.22 -1.48 9.90
C PHE A 111 -3.07 -2.09 11.30
N ASP A 112 -4.06 -2.90 11.68
CA ASP A 112 -3.97 -3.79 12.83
C ASP A 112 -3.38 -5.12 12.39
N LEU A 113 -2.17 -5.44 12.85
CA LEU A 113 -1.42 -6.62 12.46
C LEU A 113 -1.56 -7.72 13.51
N ILE A 114 -2.55 -8.59 13.30
CA ILE A 114 -2.65 -9.88 14.01
C ILE A 114 -1.69 -10.89 13.38
N GLY A 115 -1.50 -10.79 12.07
CA GLY A 115 -0.57 -11.61 11.30
C GLY A 115 -0.66 -11.33 9.80
N LEU A 116 0.25 -11.95 9.06
CA LEU A 116 0.40 -11.94 7.61
C LEU A 116 0.23 -13.34 7.00
N THR A 117 -0.19 -14.37 7.75
CA THR A 117 -0.31 -15.77 7.29
C THR A 117 -1.09 -15.93 5.96
N ASN A 118 -2.06 -15.06 5.70
CA ASN A 118 -2.87 -15.14 4.47
C ASN A 118 -2.20 -14.49 3.25
N LEU A 119 -1.05 -13.83 3.42
CA LEU A 119 -0.29 -13.24 2.33
C LEU A 119 0.69 -14.25 1.74
N ARG A 120 0.67 -14.36 0.41
CA ARG A 120 1.45 -15.32 -0.38
C ARG A 120 2.29 -14.61 -1.44
N ILE A 121 2.77 -13.42 -1.11
CA ILE A 121 3.54 -12.56 -2.01
C ILE A 121 4.96 -13.12 -2.13
N GLN A 122 5.28 -13.77 -3.24
CA GLN A 122 6.55 -14.49 -3.41
C GLN A 122 7.74 -13.54 -3.58
N ASN A 123 7.53 -12.42 -4.26
CA ASN A 123 8.60 -11.50 -4.68
C ASN A 123 8.79 -10.31 -3.73
N LEU A 124 8.16 -10.33 -2.56
CA LEU A 124 8.24 -9.25 -1.58
C LEU A 124 9.69 -9.09 -1.09
N LYS A 125 10.29 -7.93 -1.41
CA LYS A 125 11.65 -7.54 -0.99
C LYS A 125 11.62 -6.52 0.13
N THR A 126 10.66 -5.60 0.06
CA THR A 126 10.50 -4.48 0.99
C THR A 126 9.12 -4.50 1.60
N LEU A 127 9.08 -4.50 2.93
CA LEU A 127 7.86 -4.26 3.70
C LEU A 127 8.01 -2.91 4.43
N VAL A 128 7.03 -2.04 4.29
CA VAL A 128 6.98 -0.78 5.02
C VAL A 128 5.78 -0.79 5.95
N LEU A 129 6.01 -0.56 7.24
CA LEU A 129 4.98 -0.54 8.28
C LEU A 129 4.90 0.84 8.93
N LYS A 130 3.76 1.51 8.78
CA LYS A 130 3.52 2.82 9.38
C LYS A 130 2.20 2.82 10.14
N ASN A 131 2.18 3.49 11.29
CA ASN A 131 1.03 3.53 12.20
C ASN A 131 0.39 2.16 12.41
N ALA A 132 1.20 1.11 12.48
CA ALA A 132 0.73 -0.25 12.55
C ALA A 132 0.57 -0.67 14.01
N HIS A 133 -0.60 -1.19 14.34
CA HIS A 133 -0.88 -1.70 15.67
C HIS A 133 -0.65 -3.22 15.69
N VAL A 134 0.50 -3.63 16.23
CA VAL A 134 0.90 -5.04 16.27
C VAL A 134 0.27 -5.74 17.46
N ILE A 135 -0.61 -6.70 17.20
CA ILE A 135 -1.41 -7.40 18.21
C ILE A 135 -0.68 -8.65 18.72
N ASP A 136 -0.08 -9.43 17.83
CA ASP A 136 0.65 -10.67 18.16
C ASP A 136 2.06 -10.64 17.57
N ILE A 137 3.01 -10.15 18.38
CA ILE A 137 4.42 -10.04 17.97
C ILE A 137 5.02 -11.43 17.67
N PRO A 138 4.94 -12.45 18.54
CA PRO A 138 5.50 -13.77 18.26
C PRO A 138 5.02 -14.38 16.94
N ASN A 139 3.71 -14.32 16.67
CA ASN A 139 3.16 -14.87 15.44
C ASN A 139 3.65 -14.09 14.20
N LEU A 140 3.58 -12.76 14.26
CA LEU A 140 4.02 -11.90 13.16
C LEU A 140 5.51 -12.10 12.83
N LEU A 141 6.35 -12.33 13.84
CA LEU A 141 7.76 -12.67 13.63
C LEU A 141 7.90 -13.94 12.80
N ILE A 142 7.22 -15.02 13.17
CA ILE A 142 7.29 -16.31 12.45
C ILE A 142 6.84 -16.14 10.99
N GLU A 143 5.76 -15.41 10.77
CA GLU A 143 5.21 -15.19 9.44
C GLU A 143 6.12 -14.32 8.56
N LEU A 144 6.74 -13.27 9.12
CA LEU A 144 7.70 -12.44 8.38
C LEU A 144 8.88 -13.27 7.86
N LEU A 145 9.27 -14.33 8.58
CA LEU A 145 10.34 -15.24 8.17
C LEU A 145 9.96 -16.19 7.03
N THR A 146 8.67 -16.30 6.72
CA THR A 146 8.22 -17.10 5.58
C THR A 146 8.47 -16.38 4.24
N PHE A 147 8.64 -15.05 4.25
CA PHE A 147 8.99 -14.28 3.06
C PHE A 147 10.48 -14.42 2.73
N LYS A 148 10.81 -15.40 1.90
CA LYS A 148 12.20 -15.77 1.55
C LYS A 148 13.00 -14.64 0.91
N ASN A 149 12.34 -13.73 0.21
CA ASN A 149 12.98 -12.64 -0.52
C ASN A 149 12.99 -11.32 0.26
N LEU A 150 12.36 -11.27 1.44
CA LEU A 150 12.30 -10.07 2.25
C LEU A 150 13.70 -9.74 2.75
N SER A 151 14.19 -8.56 2.38
CA SER A 151 15.54 -8.09 2.68
C SER A 151 15.55 -6.72 3.37
N HIS A 152 14.41 -6.03 3.36
CA HIS A 152 14.28 -4.71 3.94
C HIS A 152 12.93 -4.51 4.62
N ILE A 153 12.98 -4.00 5.86
CA ILE A 153 11.79 -3.55 6.60
C ILE A 153 12.00 -2.11 7.01
N ALA A 154 11.18 -1.20 6.46
CA ALA A 154 11.10 0.17 6.92
C ALA A 154 9.90 0.32 7.88
N TYR A 155 10.06 1.07 8.95
CA TYR A 155 9.06 1.14 10.01
C TYR A 155 9.07 2.47 10.76
N ASP A 156 7.97 2.84 11.40
CA ASP A 156 7.92 3.96 12.34
C ASP A 156 7.92 3.50 13.81
N GLU A 157 7.78 4.45 14.73
CA GLU A 157 7.80 4.21 16.17
C GLU A 157 6.77 3.16 16.64
N SER A 158 5.65 3.00 15.94
CA SER A 158 4.59 2.03 16.30
C SER A 158 5.08 0.58 16.28
N CYS A 159 6.11 0.30 15.47
CA CYS A 159 6.63 -1.04 15.25
C CYS A 159 7.93 -1.35 16.01
N ILE A 160 8.46 -0.40 16.82
CA ILE A 160 9.70 -0.60 17.58
C ILE A 160 9.70 -1.92 18.38
N PRO A 161 8.63 -2.31 19.12
CA PRO A 161 8.61 -3.55 19.87
C PRO A 161 8.82 -4.80 19.00
N LEU A 162 8.17 -4.85 17.83
CA LEU A 162 8.30 -5.93 16.85
C LEU A 162 9.74 -6.02 16.34
N ILE A 163 10.30 -4.90 15.88
CA ILE A 163 11.66 -4.86 15.31
C ILE A 163 12.72 -5.22 16.35
N HIS A 164 12.55 -4.80 17.60
CA HIS A 164 13.43 -5.20 18.70
C HIS A 164 13.43 -6.71 18.91
N GLN A 165 12.27 -7.36 18.87
CA GLN A 165 12.20 -8.82 18.97
C GLN A 165 12.79 -9.49 17.72
N PHE A 166 12.55 -8.94 16.53
CA PHE A 166 13.11 -9.46 15.29
C PHE A 166 14.64 -9.48 15.33
N ARG A 167 15.26 -8.35 15.70
CA ARG A 167 16.73 -8.22 15.81
C ARG A 167 17.34 -9.18 16.84
N LYS A 168 16.61 -9.55 17.89
CA LYS A 168 17.08 -10.53 18.90
C LYS A 168 17.11 -11.96 18.36
N HIS A 169 16.17 -12.32 17.49
CA HIS A 169 15.98 -13.68 17.02
C HIS A 169 16.53 -13.93 15.61
N HIS A 170 16.86 -12.86 14.87
CA HIS A 170 17.37 -12.95 13.51
C HIS A 170 18.66 -12.14 13.32
N ILE A 171 19.70 -12.84 12.89
CA ILE A 171 21.01 -12.27 12.56
C ILE A 171 21.23 -12.43 11.05
N GLY A 172 21.15 -11.34 10.30
CA GLY A 172 22.04 -11.15 9.14
C GLY A 172 21.49 -11.10 7.71
N VAL A 173 20.18 -11.01 7.45
CA VAL A 173 19.68 -10.89 6.05
C VAL A 173 18.76 -9.69 5.83
N ILE A 174 17.93 -9.35 6.83
CA ILE A 174 16.99 -8.24 6.74
C ILE A 174 17.61 -6.97 7.31
N THR A 175 17.57 -5.90 6.53
CA THR A 175 17.92 -4.55 6.93
C THR A 175 16.71 -3.82 7.49
N PHE A 176 16.94 -2.89 8.42
CA PHE A 176 15.89 -2.19 9.15
C PHE A 176 16.10 -0.69 9.07
N GLU A 177 15.10 0.04 8.60
CA GLU A 177 15.12 1.50 8.49
C GLU A 177 14.01 2.11 9.34
N LEU A 178 14.38 3.03 10.24
CA LEU A 178 13.38 3.83 10.96
C LEU A 178 13.00 5.00 10.05
N LEU A 179 11.72 5.12 9.72
CA LEU A 179 11.18 6.22 8.95
C LEU A 179 11.23 7.50 9.78
N ASP A 180 11.84 8.55 9.23
CA ASP A 180 11.83 9.86 9.88
C ASP A 180 10.40 10.40 9.91
N ASN A 181 9.87 10.53 11.13
CA ASN A 181 8.63 11.26 11.40
C ASN A 181 8.90 12.77 11.29
N SER A 182 9.21 13.26 10.09
CA SER A 182 9.17 14.72 9.84
C SER A 182 7.72 15.16 9.94
N ARG A 183 7.36 15.62 11.14
CA ARG A 183 6.13 16.35 11.48
C ARG A 183 6.00 17.64 10.70
#